data_AF-A0A2E3W579-F1
#
_entry.id   AF-A0A2E3W579-F1
#
_cell.length_a   1.000
_cell.length_b   1.000
_cell.length_c   1.000
_cell.angle_alpha   90.00
_cell.angle_beta   90.00
_cell.angle_gamma   90.00
#
_symmetry.space_group_name_H-M   'P 1'
#
loop_
_entity.id
_entity.type
_entity.pdbx_description
1 polymer ?
#
loop_
_entity_poly.entity_id
_entity_poly.type
_entity_poly.pdbx_seq_one_letter_code
_entity_poly.pdbx_strand_id
1 'polypeptide(L)'
;MKMLATLLLLIFSLHTHAKQSYVRVYNFKSPYGVDWSTPRSLVLSALKNKLGLSLGLTKNKRIIGHNAVEISCFPPNGNEIKKLAGMASLDSTGEALKLLFSQNSGLGVLFHRFKGRLETEDELKGEIEQGLKTGNVNSMTYQTTYKKCQKLLLHLDTWVEKKAYLNYGLNEAPLKYTGAGCSAFAMTFLKDFEIAPKSDYVNWQKTVRINPSLIGPHNRVSYTSSNQNYHPVKKGEGPGILEILLQSQWASPRNKDAVELTFWSPDQAYDWVNARLPEGSTDLRLKN
;
A
#
# COMPACT_ATOMS: atom_id res chain seq x y z
N MET A 1 -49.24 -44.22 -18.71
CA MET A 1 -49.18 -43.23 -17.60
C MET A 1 -47.90 -43.30 -16.74
N LYS A 2 -46.74 -43.71 -17.28
CA LYS A 2 -45.45 -43.75 -16.53
C LYS A 2 -44.29 -43.04 -17.24
N MET A 3 -44.55 -42.27 -18.29
CA MET A 3 -43.53 -41.58 -19.08
C MET A 3 -43.49 -40.06 -18.91
N LEU A 4 -44.42 -39.47 -18.14
CA LEU A 4 -44.46 -38.02 -17.95
C LEU A 4 -43.68 -37.52 -16.72
N ALA A 5 -43.24 -38.42 -15.82
CA ALA A 5 -42.58 -38.04 -14.58
C ALA A 5 -41.05 -37.85 -14.71
N THR A 6 -40.45 -38.26 -15.82
CA THR A 6 -38.98 -38.22 -16.01
C THR A 6 -38.51 -36.95 -16.72
N LEU A 7 -39.41 -36.18 -17.35
CA LEU A 7 -39.04 -34.96 -18.08
C LEU A 7 -38.99 -33.70 -17.19
N LEU A 8 -39.46 -33.77 -15.93
CA LEU A 8 -39.42 -32.64 -14.99
C LEU A 8 -38.12 -32.52 -14.18
N LEU A 9 -37.22 -33.51 -14.24
CA LEU A 9 -35.92 -33.50 -13.54
C LEU A 9 -34.74 -33.02 -14.40
N LEU A 10 -35.01 -32.60 -15.65
CA LEU A 10 -34.04 -32.00 -16.56
C LEU A 10 -34.23 -30.48 -16.70
N ILE A 11 -34.86 -29.84 -15.70
CA ILE A 11 -34.49 -28.47 -15.33
C ILE A 11 -33.13 -28.57 -14.62
N PHE A 12 -32.13 -29.01 -15.39
CA PHE A 12 -30.73 -28.75 -15.11
C PHE A 12 -30.68 -27.26 -14.93
N SER A 13 -30.67 -26.87 -13.67
CA SER A 13 -30.54 -25.49 -13.27
C SER A 13 -29.16 -25.11 -13.75
N LEU A 14 -29.08 -24.57 -14.96
CA LEU A 14 -28.00 -23.74 -15.45
C LEU A 14 -27.96 -22.53 -14.52
N HIS A 15 -27.55 -22.76 -13.27
CA HIS A 15 -27.01 -21.75 -12.41
C HIS A 15 -25.72 -21.35 -13.11
N THR A 16 -25.84 -20.47 -14.09
CA THR A 16 -24.73 -19.62 -14.48
C THR A 16 -24.27 -18.99 -13.18
N HIS A 17 -23.17 -19.47 -12.63
CA HIS A 17 -22.59 -18.91 -11.42
C HIS A 17 -22.33 -17.45 -11.75
N ALA A 18 -23.19 -16.56 -11.25
CA ALA A 18 -23.05 -15.14 -11.45
C ALA A 18 -21.65 -14.77 -10.94
N LYS A 19 -20.84 -14.18 -11.82
CA LYS A 19 -19.48 -13.79 -11.45
C LYS A 19 -19.58 -12.81 -10.28
N GLN A 20 -18.85 -13.09 -9.21
CA GLN A 20 -18.91 -12.30 -7.98
C GLN A 20 -17.92 -11.13 -8.07
N SER A 21 -18.39 -9.90 -7.76
CA SER A 21 -17.49 -8.74 -7.67
C SER A 21 -16.45 -8.95 -6.57
N TYR A 22 -15.25 -8.39 -6.72
CA TYR A 22 -14.20 -8.53 -5.73
C TYR A 22 -13.29 -7.31 -5.65
N VAL A 23 -12.60 -7.22 -4.51
CA VAL A 23 -11.45 -6.35 -4.30
C VAL A 23 -10.26 -7.23 -4.00
N ARG A 24 -9.16 -7.00 -4.70
CA ARG A 24 -7.90 -7.68 -4.45
C ARG A 24 -6.83 -6.67 -4.07
N VAL A 25 -6.09 -6.97 -3.01
CA VAL A 25 -4.86 -6.23 -2.68
C VAL A 25 -3.67 -7.10 -3.03
N TYR A 26 -2.78 -6.55 -3.85
CA TYR A 26 -1.48 -7.13 -4.14
C TYR A 26 -0.47 -6.56 -3.15
N ASN A 27 0.26 -7.44 -2.46
CA ASN A 27 1.31 -7.07 -1.52
C ASN A 27 2.65 -7.42 -2.15
N PHE A 28 3.48 -6.41 -2.32
CA PHE A 28 4.84 -6.55 -2.80
C PHE A 28 5.74 -6.52 -1.58
N LYS A 29 6.55 -7.55 -1.38
CA LYS A 29 7.56 -7.52 -0.31
C LYS A 29 8.72 -6.62 -0.70
N SER A 30 9.41 -6.04 0.28
CA SER A 30 10.75 -5.51 0.06
C SER A 30 11.77 -6.66 -0.13
N PRO A 31 12.89 -6.42 -0.82
CA PRO A 31 13.92 -7.43 -1.08
C PRO A 31 14.42 -8.18 0.17
N TYR A 32 14.61 -7.47 1.28
CA TYR A 32 15.16 -8.01 2.53
C TYR A 32 14.38 -7.60 3.78
N GLY A 33 13.15 -7.11 3.64
CA GLY A 33 12.34 -6.60 4.76
C GLY A 33 12.69 -5.16 5.15
N VAL A 34 11.71 -4.43 5.69
CA VAL A 34 11.92 -3.14 6.38
C VAL A 34 11.70 -3.33 7.89
N ASP A 35 12.75 -3.08 8.68
CA ASP A 35 12.74 -3.29 10.12
C ASP A 35 12.37 -2.00 10.87
N TRP A 36 11.16 -1.97 11.42
CA TRP A 36 10.61 -0.85 12.19
C TRP A 36 10.86 -0.96 13.70
N SER A 37 11.70 -1.88 14.18
CA SER A 37 11.95 -2.07 15.62
C SER A 37 12.60 -0.86 16.29
N THR A 38 13.51 -0.18 15.58
CA THR A 38 14.23 1.01 16.05
C THR A 38 14.52 1.97 14.89
N PRO A 39 14.80 3.27 15.14
CA PRO A 39 15.22 4.19 14.08
C PRO A 39 16.47 3.70 13.34
N ARG A 40 17.45 3.17 14.06
CA ARG A 40 18.67 2.58 13.48
C ARG A 40 18.34 1.41 12.56
N SER A 41 17.52 0.45 13.02
CA SER A 41 17.12 -0.71 12.22
C SER A 41 16.39 -0.31 10.94
N LEU A 42 15.54 0.72 11.02
CA LEU A 42 14.82 1.23 9.86
C LEU A 42 15.78 1.78 8.80
N VAL A 43 16.73 2.61 9.21
CA VAL A 43 17.75 3.15 8.30
C VAL A 43 18.59 2.04 7.68
N LEU A 44 19.10 1.11 8.50
CA LEU A 44 19.97 0.04 8.03
C LEU A 44 19.25 -0.93 7.08
N SER A 45 18.00 -1.29 7.38
CA SER A 45 17.19 -2.15 6.51
C SER A 45 16.85 -1.45 5.19
N ALA A 46 16.47 -0.16 5.21
CA ALA A 46 16.24 0.61 4.00
C ALA A 46 17.50 0.70 3.11
N LEU A 47 18.67 0.93 3.72
CA LEU A 47 19.95 0.94 3.01
C LEU A 47 20.30 -0.43 2.42
N LYS A 48 20.09 -1.52 3.17
CA LYS A 48 20.31 -2.88 2.69
C LYS A 48 19.45 -3.18 1.44
N ASN A 49 18.17 -2.81 1.46
CA ASN A 49 17.29 -2.97 0.30
C ASN A 49 17.78 -2.17 -0.91
N LYS A 50 18.16 -0.90 -0.70
CA LYS A 50 18.72 -0.07 -1.76
C LYS A 50 20.00 -0.67 -2.35
N LEU A 51 20.93 -1.11 -1.49
CA LEU A 51 22.20 -1.69 -1.93
C LEU A 51 22.00 -2.97 -2.72
N GLY A 52 21.12 -3.89 -2.28
CA GLY A 52 20.87 -5.09 -3.05
C GLY A 52 20.23 -4.83 -4.41
N LEU A 53 19.38 -3.79 -4.52
CA LEU A 53 18.88 -3.33 -5.83
C LEU A 53 20.02 -2.77 -6.70
N SER A 54 20.83 -1.85 -6.17
CA SER A 54 21.93 -1.23 -6.91
C SER A 54 23.02 -2.21 -7.34
N LEU A 55 23.24 -3.28 -6.57
CA LEU A 55 24.21 -4.34 -6.87
C LEU A 55 23.62 -5.49 -7.69
N GLY A 56 22.35 -5.42 -8.10
CA GLY A 56 21.69 -6.48 -8.88
C GLY A 56 21.49 -7.80 -8.12
N LEU A 57 21.56 -7.78 -6.78
CA LEU A 57 21.39 -8.94 -5.91
C LEU A 57 19.91 -9.34 -5.74
N THR A 58 19.00 -8.54 -6.27
CA THR A 58 17.56 -8.80 -6.29
C THR A 58 16.96 -8.39 -7.63
N LYS A 59 15.96 -9.16 -8.09
CA LYS A 59 15.13 -8.83 -9.25
C LYS A 59 13.92 -7.98 -8.87
N ASN A 60 13.71 -7.73 -7.57
CA ASN A 60 12.64 -6.88 -7.08
C ASN A 60 12.97 -5.42 -7.36
N LYS A 61 12.09 -4.72 -8.07
CA LYS A 61 12.30 -3.33 -8.50
C LYS A 61 12.06 -2.31 -7.38
N ARG A 62 11.43 -2.70 -6.28
CA ARG A 62 11.05 -1.80 -5.18
C ARG A 62 12.02 -1.95 -4.01
N ILE A 63 12.46 -0.82 -3.45
CA ILE A 63 13.36 -0.80 -2.27
C ILE A 63 12.61 -0.98 -0.94
N ILE A 64 11.29 -0.78 -0.95
CA ILE A 64 10.40 -0.98 0.18
C ILE A 64 9.19 -1.76 -0.31
N GLY A 65 8.46 -2.39 0.61
CA GLY A 65 7.21 -3.06 0.26
C GLY A 65 6.20 -2.10 -0.36
N HIS A 66 5.22 -2.64 -1.06
CA HIS A 66 4.20 -1.86 -1.75
C HIS A 66 2.84 -2.53 -1.74
N ASN A 67 1.78 -1.74 -1.91
CA ASN A 67 0.43 -2.25 -2.11
C ASN A 67 -0.22 -1.62 -3.33
N ALA A 68 -0.88 -2.48 -4.12
CA ALA A 68 -1.78 -2.07 -5.20
C ALA A 68 -3.15 -2.72 -4.99
N VAL A 69 -4.19 -2.08 -5.50
CA VAL A 69 -5.57 -2.55 -5.40
C VAL A 69 -6.15 -2.81 -6.79
N GLU A 70 -6.85 -3.92 -6.91
CA GLU A 70 -7.66 -4.29 -8.07
C GLU A 70 -9.12 -4.35 -7.65
N ILE A 71 -9.96 -3.61 -8.36
CA ILE A 71 -11.41 -3.57 -8.18
C ILE A 71 -12.01 -4.21 -9.43
N SER A 72 -12.79 -5.26 -9.24
CA SER A 72 -13.47 -5.97 -10.33
C SER A 72 -14.95 -6.06 -10.04
N CYS A 73 -15.75 -5.34 -10.80
CA CYS A 73 -17.20 -5.32 -10.66
C CYS A 73 -17.85 -6.13 -11.79
N PHE A 74 -18.76 -7.03 -11.43
CA PHE A 74 -19.59 -7.79 -12.38
C PHE A 74 -21.04 -7.31 -12.27
N PRO A 75 -21.50 -6.43 -13.19
CA PRO A 75 -22.91 -6.05 -13.26
C PRO A 75 -23.78 -7.27 -13.60
N PRO A 76 -25.04 -7.35 -13.11
CA PRO A 76 -25.91 -8.49 -13.39
C PRO A 76 -26.10 -8.82 -14.88
N ASN A 77 -26.13 -7.80 -15.74
CA ASN A 77 -26.37 -7.91 -17.18
C ASN A 77 -25.28 -7.21 -18.00
N GLY A 78 -24.03 -7.19 -17.51
CA GLY A 78 -22.96 -6.40 -18.13
C GLY A 78 -21.61 -7.09 -18.14
N ASN A 79 -20.67 -6.45 -18.84
CA ASN A 79 -19.28 -6.87 -18.86
C ASN A 79 -18.57 -6.48 -17.54
N GLU A 80 -17.51 -7.22 -17.23
CA GLU A 80 -16.62 -6.90 -16.11
C GLU A 80 -16.05 -5.49 -16.24
N ILE A 81 -16.11 -4.72 -15.16
CA ILE A 81 -15.45 -3.43 -15.04
C ILE A 81 -14.29 -3.63 -14.09
N LYS A 82 -13.07 -3.56 -14.62
CA LYS A 82 -11.84 -3.80 -13.87
C LYS A 82 -11.00 -2.52 -13.81
N LYS A 83 -10.46 -2.23 -12.63
CA LYS A 83 -9.48 -1.16 -12.39
C LYS A 83 -8.35 -1.68 -11.51
N LEU A 84 -7.12 -1.45 -11.92
CA LEU A 84 -5.91 -1.73 -11.14
C LEU A 84 -5.18 -0.40 -10.90
N ALA A 85 -4.90 -0.10 -9.63
CA ALA A 85 -4.26 1.15 -9.23
C ALA A 85 -3.36 0.96 -8.02
N GLY A 86 -2.32 1.78 -7.93
CA GLY A 86 -1.43 1.87 -6.78
C GLY A 86 -0.96 3.31 -6.61
N MET A 87 -0.59 3.68 -5.39
CA MET A 87 -0.04 5.00 -5.09
C MET A 87 1.46 4.90 -4.95
N ALA A 88 2.20 5.69 -5.71
CA ALA A 88 3.66 5.78 -5.61
C ALA A 88 4.10 7.24 -5.61
N SER A 89 5.31 7.48 -5.15
CA SER A 89 6.01 8.74 -5.39
C SER A 89 6.56 8.80 -6.83
N LEU A 90 6.70 9.99 -7.40
CA LEU A 90 7.42 10.16 -8.66
C LEU A 90 8.93 9.90 -8.55
N ASP A 91 9.57 10.33 -7.45
CA ASP A 91 11.00 10.11 -7.19
C ASP A 91 11.31 10.04 -5.68
N SER A 92 10.58 9.22 -4.91
CA SER A 92 10.85 9.13 -3.45
C SER A 92 12.24 8.65 -3.16
N THR A 93 12.85 7.79 -3.97
CA THR A 93 14.17 7.26 -3.63
C THR A 93 15.21 8.38 -3.69
N GLY A 94 15.27 9.16 -4.77
CA GLY A 94 16.18 10.30 -4.86
C GLY A 94 15.88 11.37 -3.80
N GLU A 95 14.62 11.75 -3.66
CA GLU A 95 14.19 12.79 -2.72
C GLU A 95 14.39 12.39 -1.26
N ALA A 96 13.97 11.18 -0.86
CA ALA A 96 14.11 10.69 0.52
C ALA A 96 15.58 10.55 0.94
N LEU A 97 16.45 10.09 0.04
CA LEU A 97 17.88 10.02 0.30
C LEU A 97 18.48 11.43 0.45
N LYS A 98 18.08 12.38 -0.39
CA LYS A 98 18.53 13.77 -0.27
C LYS A 98 18.08 14.38 1.06
N LEU A 99 16.86 14.12 1.50
CA LEU A 99 16.34 14.53 2.81
C LEU A 99 17.17 13.94 3.96
N LEU A 100 17.42 12.63 3.91
CA LEU A 100 18.15 11.90 4.94
C LEU A 100 19.63 12.28 5.03
N PHE A 101 20.32 12.39 3.89
CA PHE A 101 21.79 12.50 3.85
C PHE A 101 22.29 13.92 3.60
N SER A 102 21.51 14.78 2.95
CA SER A 102 22.00 16.10 2.50
C SER A 102 21.30 17.27 3.20
N GLN A 103 20.07 17.09 3.66
CA GLN A 103 19.25 18.16 4.23
C GLN A 103 19.06 18.05 5.75
N ASN A 104 19.64 17.01 6.38
CA ASN A 104 19.51 16.73 7.81
C ASN A 104 18.04 16.71 8.28
N SER A 105 17.16 16.13 7.46
CA SER A 105 15.73 16.03 7.81
C SER A 105 15.46 15.00 8.89
N GLY A 106 16.43 14.18 9.28
CA GLY A 106 16.23 13.14 10.29
C GLY A 106 15.09 12.19 9.92
N LEU A 107 14.25 11.88 10.91
CA LEU A 107 13.00 11.15 10.74
C LEU A 107 11.85 12.02 10.19
N GLY A 108 12.10 13.30 9.90
CA GLY A 108 11.17 14.18 9.20
C GLY A 108 10.75 13.62 7.83
N VAL A 109 11.60 12.79 7.21
CA VAL A 109 11.28 12.07 5.97
C VAL A 109 10.01 11.20 6.09
N LEU A 110 9.69 10.68 7.29
CA LEU A 110 8.50 9.87 7.53
C LEU A 110 7.20 10.71 7.50
N PHE A 111 7.32 12.01 7.73
CA PHE A 111 6.22 12.97 7.71
C PHE A 111 6.23 13.83 6.43
N HIS A 112 7.18 13.57 5.53
CA HIS A 112 7.36 14.33 4.31
C HIS A 112 6.28 13.96 3.30
N ARG A 113 5.63 14.98 2.74
CA ARG A 113 4.76 14.83 1.58
C ARG A 113 5.61 14.86 0.32
N PHE A 114 5.75 13.69 -0.30
CA PHE A 114 6.36 13.49 -1.59
C PHE A 114 5.38 13.80 -2.70
N LYS A 115 5.92 14.19 -3.85
CA LYS A 115 5.13 14.30 -5.08
C LYS A 115 4.69 12.89 -5.52
N GLY A 116 3.38 12.68 -5.53
CA GLY A 116 2.75 11.40 -5.82
C GLY A 116 2.35 11.23 -7.29
N ARG A 117 1.97 9.99 -7.61
CA ARG A 117 1.28 9.59 -8.82
C ARG A 117 0.43 8.34 -8.55
N LEU A 118 -0.57 8.13 -9.39
CA LEU A 118 -1.14 6.79 -9.57
C LEU A 118 -0.25 6.00 -10.51
N GLU A 119 -0.03 4.74 -10.18
CA GLU A 119 0.57 3.77 -11.07
C GLU A 119 -0.47 3.30 -12.10
N THR A 120 -0.04 3.12 -13.34
CA THR A 120 -0.92 2.67 -14.41
C THR A 120 -1.14 1.16 -14.33
N GLU A 121 -2.21 0.69 -14.96
CA GLU A 121 -2.47 -0.75 -15.07
C GLU A 121 -1.32 -1.47 -15.79
N ASP A 122 -0.77 -0.88 -16.84
CA ASP A 122 0.34 -1.46 -17.60
C ASP A 122 1.62 -1.59 -16.76
N GLU A 123 1.93 -0.59 -15.92
CA GLU A 123 3.06 -0.62 -14.99
C GLU A 123 2.91 -1.77 -13.98
N LEU A 124 1.72 -1.88 -13.38
CA LEU A 124 1.46 -2.83 -12.31
C LEU A 124 1.31 -4.26 -12.83
N LYS A 125 0.66 -4.47 -13.97
CA LYS A 125 0.33 -5.81 -14.48
C LYS A 125 1.59 -6.66 -14.67
N GLY A 126 2.59 -6.13 -15.38
CA GLY A 126 3.84 -6.86 -15.62
C GLY A 126 4.62 -7.14 -14.34
N GLU A 127 4.62 -6.19 -13.39
CA GLU A 127 5.30 -6.37 -12.10
C GLU A 127 4.59 -7.40 -11.21
N ILE A 128 3.25 -7.38 -11.17
CA ILE A 128 2.44 -8.34 -10.43
C ILE A 128 2.62 -9.74 -11.01
N GLU A 129 2.49 -9.91 -12.33
CA GLU A 129 2.64 -11.22 -12.97
C GLU A 129 4.01 -11.85 -12.70
N GLN A 130 5.08 -11.06 -12.84
CA GLN A 130 6.44 -11.52 -12.52
C GLN A 130 6.62 -11.75 -11.01
N GLY A 131 6.05 -10.88 -10.20
CA GLY A 131 6.12 -10.93 -8.74
C GLY A 131 5.46 -12.17 -8.17
N LEU A 132 4.27 -12.53 -8.66
CA LEU A 132 3.55 -13.75 -8.26
C LEU A 132 4.36 -15.00 -8.63
N LYS A 133 4.93 -15.07 -9.84
CA LYS A 133 5.77 -16.18 -10.29
C LYS A 133 7.04 -16.36 -9.46
N THR A 134 7.60 -15.27 -8.95
CA THR A 134 8.86 -15.27 -8.18
C THR A 134 8.67 -15.26 -6.67
N GLY A 135 7.42 -15.28 -6.19
CA GLY A 135 7.10 -15.14 -4.77
C GLY A 135 7.53 -13.78 -4.19
N ASN A 136 7.63 -12.73 -5.01
CA ASN A 136 7.85 -11.35 -4.53
C ASN A 136 6.54 -10.58 -4.35
N VAL A 137 5.45 -11.10 -4.91
CA VAL A 137 4.10 -10.59 -4.72
C VAL A 137 3.21 -11.75 -4.26
N ASN A 138 2.31 -11.46 -3.33
CA ASN A 138 1.14 -12.28 -3.09
C ASN A 138 -0.10 -11.40 -3.14
N SER A 139 -1.28 -11.99 -3.10
CA SER A 139 -2.53 -11.26 -3.06
C SER A 139 -3.49 -11.80 -2.03
N MET A 140 -4.42 -10.93 -1.64
CA MET A 140 -5.61 -11.30 -0.90
C MET A 140 -6.84 -10.77 -1.64
N THR A 141 -7.84 -11.63 -1.81
CA THR A 141 -9.05 -11.33 -2.58
C THR A 141 -10.28 -11.43 -1.69
N TYR A 142 -11.05 -10.34 -1.60
CA TYR A 142 -12.29 -10.24 -0.86
C TYR A 142 -13.47 -10.19 -1.82
N GLN A 143 -14.44 -11.08 -1.65
CA GLN A 143 -15.68 -11.04 -2.42
C GLN A 143 -16.59 -9.91 -1.93
N THR A 144 -17.27 -9.22 -2.85
CA THR A 144 -18.17 -8.13 -2.50
C THR A 144 -19.35 -8.07 -3.45
N THR A 145 -20.42 -7.35 -3.07
CA THR A 145 -21.57 -7.15 -3.95
C THR A 145 -21.27 -6.14 -5.04
N TYR A 146 -21.99 -6.22 -6.17
CA TYR A 146 -21.87 -5.21 -7.23
C TYR A 146 -22.11 -3.78 -6.70
N LYS A 147 -23.12 -3.60 -5.84
CA LYS A 147 -23.44 -2.31 -5.21
C LYS A 147 -22.28 -1.75 -4.38
N LYS A 148 -21.60 -2.59 -3.57
CA LYS A 148 -20.40 -2.16 -2.84
C LYS A 148 -19.27 -1.84 -3.81
N CYS A 149 -19.05 -2.69 -4.82
CA CYS A 149 -18.03 -2.49 -5.85
C CYS A 149 -18.17 -1.16 -6.61
N GLN A 150 -19.39 -0.77 -6.97
CA GLN A 150 -19.65 0.53 -7.60
C GLN A 150 -19.22 1.71 -6.73
N LYS A 151 -19.39 1.64 -5.41
CA LYS A 151 -18.91 2.68 -4.49
C LYS A 151 -17.39 2.80 -4.48
N LEU A 152 -16.69 1.67 -4.63
CA LEU A 152 -15.22 1.64 -4.71
C LEU A 152 -14.73 2.28 -6.01
N LEU A 153 -15.37 1.96 -7.14
CA LEU A 153 -15.06 2.60 -8.42
C LEU A 153 -15.30 4.11 -8.34
N LEU A 154 -16.44 4.54 -7.82
CA LEU A 154 -16.74 5.96 -7.63
C LEU A 154 -15.71 6.65 -6.72
N HIS A 155 -15.25 5.98 -5.67
CA HIS A 155 -14.19 6.51 -4.81
C HIS A 155 -12.88 6.70 -5.55
N LEU A 156 -12.47 5.73 -6.37
CA LEU A 156 -11.27 5.84 -7.20
C LEU A 156 -11.40 6.96 -8.24
N ASP A 157 -12.56 7.10 -8.88
CA ASP A 157 -12.81 8.19 -9.82
C ASP A 157 -12.75 9.56 -9.13
N THR A 158 -13.35 9.68 -7.94
CA THR A 158 -13.29 10.89 -7.11
C THR A 158 -11.84 11.20 -6.68
N TRP A 159 -11.04 10.16 -6.39
CA TRP A 159 -9.63 10.30 -6.05
C TRP A 159 -8.82 10.93 -7.20
N VAL A 160 -9.10 10.49 -8.43
CA VAL A 160 -8.50 11.03 -9.65
C VAL A 160 -8.98 12.46 -9.91
N GLU A 161 -10.29 12.70 -9.85
CA GLU A 161 -10.90 14.01 -10.09
C GLU A 161 -10.32 15.07 -9.14
N LYS A 162 -10.23 14.75 -7.84
CA LYS A 162 -9.67 15.64 -6.82
C LYS A 162 -8.16 15.74 -6.82
N LYS A 163 -7.48 15.01 -7.71
CA LYS A 163 -6.01 14.96 -7.81
C LYS A 163 -5.32 14.56 -6.50
N ALA A 164 -5.99 13.75 -5.67
CA ALA A 164 -5.43 13.27 -4.42
C ALA A 164 -4.10 12.52 -4.65
N TYR A 165 -3.97 11.87 -5.81
CA TYR A 165 -2.78 11.14 -6.22
C TYR A 165 -1.49 11.96 -6.32
N LEU A 166 -1.57 13.29 -6.37
CA LEU A 166 -0.38 14.14 -6.45
C LEU A 166 0.41 14.20 -5.13
N ASN A 167 -0.15 13.66 -4.05
CA ASN A 167 0.40 13.75 -2.71
C ASN A 167 0.61 12.35 -2.13
N TYR A 168 1.88 11.98 -1.93
CA TYR A 168 2.28 10.68 -1.41
C TYR A 168 2.99 10.83 -0.06
N GLY A 169 2.61 10.05 0.94
CA GLY A 169 3.22 10.11 2.27
C GLY A 169 2.47 9.31 3.32
N LEU A 170 3.12 9.03 4.45
CA LEU A 170 2.53 8.23 5.53
C LEU A 170 1.52 9.01 6.39
N ASN A 171 1.60 10.35 6.39
CA ASN A 171 0.78 11.23 7.24
C ASN A 171 -0.37 11.92 6.48
N GLU A 172 -0.79 11.35 5.35
CA GLU A 172 -1.91 11.88 4.57
C GLU A 172 -3.27 11.40 5.08
N ALA A 173 -4.35 12.05 4.61
CA ALA A 173 -5.72 11.70 4.95
C ALA A 173 -6.50 11.22 3.72
N PRO A 174 -6.50 9.90 3.41
CA PRO A 174 -7.08 9.37 2.19
C PRO A 174 -8.58 9.68 2.03
N LEU A 175 -9.38 9.55 3.08
CA LEU A 175 -10.82 9.86 3.03
C LEU A 175 -11.14 11.34 2.83
N LYS A 176 -10.17 12.23 3.10
CA LYS A 176 -10.27 13.66 2.82
C LYS A 176 -9.71 14.02 1.44
N TYR A 177 -9.25 13.04 0.66
CA TYR A 177 -8.64 13.21 -0.66
C TYR A 177 -7.41 14.12 -0.66
N THR A 178 -6.63 14.14 0.43
CA THR A 178 -5.40 14.96 0.51
C THR A 178 -4.16 14.24 0.00
N GLY A 179 -4.23 12.91 -0.21
CA GLY A 179 -3.10 12.06 -0.55
C GLY A 179 -3.15 10.72 0.19
N ALA A 180 -2.17 9.85 -0.11
CA ALA A 180 -1.94 8.60 0.60
C ALA A 180 -0.55 8.00 0.29
N GLY A 181 -0.01 7.24 1.25
CA GLY A 181 0.97 6.20 0.96
C GLY A 181 0.32 4.97 0.30
N CYS A 182 1.12 4.04 -0.23
CA CYS A 182 0.62 2.87 -0.96
C CYS A 182 -0.36 2.01 -0.14
N SER A 183 0.03 1.64 1.09
CA SER A 183 -0.83 0.84 1.96
C SER A 183 -2.05 1.61 2.44
N ALA A 184 -1.90 2.88 2.81
CA ALA A 184 -3.03 3.70 3.25
C ALA A 184 -4.09 3.86 2.13
N PHE A 185 -3.66 3.97 0.88
CA PHE A 185 -4.52 3.96 -0.30
C PHE A 185 -5.25 2.62 -0.46
N ALA A 186 -4.55 1.49 -0.43
CA ALA A 186 -5.20 0.17 -0.50
C ALA A 186 -6.19 -0.06 0.67
N MET A 187 -5.85 0.44 1.86
CA MET A 187 -6.67 0.31 3.04
C MET A 187 -7.97 1.12 3.00
N THR A 188 -8.09 2.17 2.19
CA THR A 188 -9.40 2.84 2.04
C THR A 188 -10.43 1.86 1.48
N PHE A 189 -10.06 1.12 0.44
CA PHE A 189 -10.94 0.14 -0.22
C PHE A 189 -11.27 -1.04 0.69
N LEU A 190 -10.35 -1.46 1.57
CA LEU A 190 -10.58 -2.59 2.48
C LEU A 190 -11.33 -2.19 3.75
N LYS A 191 -10.79 -1.23 4.51
CA LYS A 191 -11.28 -0.85 5.84
C LYS A 191 -12.45 0.13 5.75
N ASP A 192 -12.30 1.21 5.00
CA ASP A 192 -13.27 2.32 5.06
C ASP A 192 -14.57 2.03 4.31
N PHE A 193 -14.54 1.07 3.36
CA PHE A 193 -15.72 0.53 2.69
C PHE A 193 -16.21 -0.80 3.27
N GLU A 194 -15.66 -1.23 4.41
CA GLU A 194 -16.08 -2.45 5.11
C GLU A 194 -16.08 -3.67 4.17
N ILE A 195 -14.97 -3.82 3.44
CA ILE A 195 -14.71 -4.96 2.57
C ILE A 195 -13.92 -6.03 3.31
N ALA A 196 -13.02 -5.66 4.22
CA ALA A 196 -12.28 -6.61 5.05
C ALA A 196 -12.73 -6.51 6.51
N PRO A 197 -12.86 -7.65 7.24
CA PRO A 197 -13.10 -7.61 8.67
C PRO A 197 -11.89 -7.00 9.39
N LYS A 198 -12.16 -6.33 10.53
CA LYS A 198 -11.12 -5.63 11.31
C LYS A 198 -9.95 -6.54 11.71
N SER A 199 -10.22 -7.81 11.98
CA SER A 199 -9.21 -8.82 12.34
C SER A 199 -8.09 -8.98 11.31
N ASP A 200 -8.35 -8.69 10.04
CA ASP A 200 -7.39 -8.94 8.97
C ASP A 200 -6.32 -7.85 8.97
N TYR A 201 -6.75 -6.59 8.90
CA TYR A 201 -5.85 -5.47 8.67
C TYR A 201 -5.20 -4.89 9.93
N VAL A 202 -5.69 -5.23 11.13
CA VAL A 202 -5.02 -4.81 12.39
C VAL A 202 -3.62 -5.40 12.53
N ASN A 203 -3.38 -6.58 11.95
CA ASN A 203 -2.08 -7.25 12.02
C ASN A 203 -1.02 -6.57 11.14
N TRP A 204 -1.43 -5.73 10.19
CA TRP A 204 -0.51 -5.00 9.32
C TRP A 204 -0.27 -3.58 9.82
N GLN A 205 -1.04 -3.14 10.81
CA GLN A 205 -0.90 -1.81 11.39
C GLN A 205 0.34 -1.76 12.28
N LYS A 206 1.15 -0.73 12.10
CA LYS A 206 2.24 -0.36 12.99
C LYS A 206 2.01 1.03 13.54
N THR A 207 2.40 1.21 14.79
CA THR A 207 2.51 2.52 15.43
C THR A 207 3.91 2.66 15.99
N VAL A 208 4.58 3.75 15.63
CA VAL A 208 5.88 4.13 16.21
C VAL A 208 5.74 5.48 16.91
N ARG A 209 6.39 5.62 18.06
CA ARG A 209 6.44 6.87 18.83
C ARG A 209 7.78 7.55 18.57
N ILE A 210 7.79 8.71 17.94
CA ILE A 210 9.02 9.36 17.49
C ILE A 210 9.34 10.52 18.43
N ASN A 211 10.60 10.61 18.88
CA ASN A 211 11.04 11.74 19.68
C ASN A 211 11.05 12.99 18.78
N PRO A 212 10.39 14.10 19.16
CA PRO A 212 10.35 15.31 18.34
C PRO A 212 11.74 15.82 17.93
N SER A 213 12.75 15.65 18.79
CA SER A 213 14.15 16.01 18.47
C SER A 213 14.72 15.23 17.29
N LEU A 214 14.16 14.06 16.95
CA LEU A 214 14.55 13.26 15.79
C LEU A 214 13.83 13.69 14.49
N ILE A 215 12.86 14.59 14.56
CA ILE A 215 12.03 15.02 13.43
C ILE A 215 12.55 16.36 12.91
N GLY A 216 13.32 16.30 11.82
CA GLY A 216 13.82 17.49 11.15
C GLY A 216 12.81 18.12 10.17
N PRO A 217 13.26 19.14 9.41
CA PRO A 217 12.46 19.81 8.40
C PRO A 217 11.89 18.84 7.35
N HIS A 218 10.64 19.04 6.95
CA HIS A 218 9.93 18.24 5.95
C HIS A 218 8.83 19.05 5.26
N ASN A 219 8.45 18.63 4.05
CA ASN A 219 7.38 19.27 3.29
C ASN A 219 6.00 18.84 3.79
N ARG A 220 5.12 19.82 3.98
CA ARG A 220 3.68 19.64 4.26
C ARG A 220 2.79 20.38 3.27
N VAL A 221 3.36 20.94 2.22
CA VAL A 221 2.63 21.66 1.17
C VAL A 221 2.15 20.66 0.14
N SER A 222 0.86 20.74 -0.18
CA SER A 222 0.25 19.88 -1.20
C SER A 222 0.69 20.28 -2.61
N TYR A 223 0.94 19.26 -3.42
CA TYR A 223 1.11 19.40 -4.85
C TYR A 223 -0.27 19.51 -5.51
N THR A 224 -0.37 20.43 -6.47
CA THR A 224 -1.59 20.72 -7.24
C THR A 224 -1.45 20.37 -8.73
N SER A 225 -0.21 20.08 -9.17
CA SER A 225 0.09 19.61 -10.53
C SER A 225 1.25 18.60 -10.56
N SER A 226 1.18 17.66 -11.51
CA SER A 226 2.26 16.71 -11.81
C SER A 226 3.50 17.37 -12.43
N ASN A 227 3.40 18.63 -12.88
CA ASN A 227 4.54 19.40 -13.41
C ASN A 227 5.11 20.40 -12.39
N GLN A 228 4.54 20.47 -11.19
CA GLN A 228 5.01 21.37 -10.14
C GLN A 228 6.41 20.96 -9.67
N ASN A 229 7.29 21.94 -9.44
CA ASN A 229 8.61 21.69 -8.86
C ASN A 229 8.49 21.10 -7.45
N TYR A 230 9.47 20.30 -7.05
CA TYR A 230 9.57 19.82 -5.67
C TYR A 230 9.65 21.00 -4.71
N HIS A 231 8.92 20.91 -3.60
CA HIS A 231 9.00 21.91 -2.54
C HIS A 231 10.36 21.79 -1.84
N PRO A 232 11.24 22.80 -1.92
CA PRO A 232 12.53 22.72 -1.28
C PRO A 232 12.33 22.68 0.23
N VAL A 233 12.85 21.63 0.86
CA VAL A 233 13.04 21.62 2.31
C VAL A 233 14.33 22.37 2.59
N LYS A 234 14.24 23.45 3.38
CA LYS A 234 15.42 24.20 3.82
C LYS A 234 16.35 23.21 4.54
N LYS A 235 17.61 23.15 4.10
CA LYS A 235 18.67 22.51 4.88
C LYS A 235 18.65 23.16 6.26
N GLY A 236 18.41 22.39 7.31
CA GLY A 236 18.14 22.93 8.63
C GLY A 236 18.71 22.07 9.75
N GLU A 237 18.60 22.60 10.96
CA GLU A 237 19.13 22.10 12.26
C GLU A 237 18.51 20.76 12.72
N GLY A 238 17.91 20.00 11.80
CA GLY A 238 17.43 18.67 12.11
C GLY A 238 18.59 17.69 12.34
N PRO A 239 18.26 16.51 12.86
CA PRO A 239 19.26 15.53 13.26
C PRO A 239 19.86 14.87 12.03
N GLY A 240 21.19 14.75 12.03
CA GLY A 240 21.90 14.04 10.98
C GLY A 240 21.63 12.54 11.00
N ILE A 241 21.99 11.85 9.91
CA ILE A 241 21.85 10.39 9.84
C ILE A 241 22.62 9.67 10.95
N LEU A 242 23.76 10.21 11.39
CA LEU A 242 24.55 9.63 12.47
C LEU A 242 23.78 9.64 13.79
N GLU A 243 23.06 10.72 14.10
CA GLU A 243 22.23 10.81 15.31
C GLU A 243 21.11 9.77 15.32
N ILE A 244 20.51 9.49 14.15
CA ILE A 244 19.49 8.44 13.99
C ILE A 244 20.11 7.05 14.20
N LEU A 245 21.30 6.81 13.65
CA LEU A 245 22.00 5.53 13.77
C LEU A 245 22.45 5.21 15.20
N LEU A 246 22.60 6.24 16.05
CA LEU A 246 22.87 6.09 17.48
C LEU A 246 21.62 5.75 18.30
N GLN A 247 20.42 5.86 17.74
CA GLN A 247 19.18 5.56 18.46
C GLN A 247 18.89 4.06 18.49
N SER A 248 18.99 3.46 19.68
CA SER A 248 18.63 2.05 19.92
C SER A 248 17.14 1.83 20.19
N GLN A 249 16.36 2.90 20.33
CA GLN A 249 14.93 2.82 20.59
C GLN A 249 14.20 4.00 19.95
N TRP A 250 12.92 3.79 19.68
CA TRP A 250 11.97 4.88 19.46
C TRP A 250 11.81 5.74 20.73
N ALA A 251 10.91 6.70 20.74
CA ALA A 251 10.63 7.47 21.96
C ALA A 251 10.18 6.56 23.10
N SER A 252 10.69 6.83 24.31
CA SER A 252 10.26 6.14 25.53
C SER A 252 8.74 6.22 25.70
N PRO A 253 8.07 5.17 26.21
CA PRO A 253 6.65 5.22 26.56
C PRO A 253 6.29 6.35 27.53
N ARG A 254 7.27 6.83 28.33
CA ARG A 254 7.09 7.95 29.27
C ARG A 254 7.24 9.33 28.62
N ASN A 255 7.76 9.41 27.38
CA ASN A 255 7.88 10.67 26.66
C ASN A 255 6.48 11.12 26.20
N LYS A 256 5.95 12.15 26.87
CA LYS A 256 4.62 12.72 26.60
C LYS A 256 4.59 13.54 25.31
N ASP A 257 5.75 14.03 24.86
CA ASP A 257 5.87 14.86 23.66
C ASP A 257 6.11 14.00 22.40
N ALA A 258 6.17 12.67 22.54
CA ALA A 258 6.39 11.78 21.41
C ALA A 258 5.29 11.93 20.35
N VAL A 259 5.70 12.05 19.09
CA VAL A 259 4.79 12.11 17.94
C VAL A 259 4.50 10.69 17.50
N GLU A 260 3.22 10.30 17.47
CA GLU A 260 2.82 8.98 16.98
C GLU A 260 2.67 8.98 15.47
N LEU A 261 3.26 7.97 14.82
CA LEU A 261 3.04 7.67 13.41
C LEU A 261 2.42 6.29 13.31
N THR A 262 1.16 6.25 12.86
CA THR A 262 0.42 5.01 12.62
C THR A 262 0.24 4.80 11.12
N PHE A 263 0.59 3.62 10.64
CA PHE A 263 0.53 3.27 9.22
C PHE A 263 0.30 1.76 9.06
N TRP A 264 0.06 1.32 7.82
CA TRP A 264 0.03 -0.10 7.48
C TRP A 264 1.31 -0.48 6.77
N SER A 265 1.95 -1.56 7.20
CA SER A 265 3.20 -2.07 6.64
C SER A 265 2.91 -3.06 5.50
N PRO A 266 3.34 -2.77 4.26
CA PRO A 266 3.17 -3.70 3.15
C PRO A 266 3.88 -5.04 3.38
N ASP A 267 5.06 -5.02 4.02
CA ASP A 267 5.81 -6.24 4.36
C ASP A 267 5.04 -7.11 5.36
N GLN A 268 4.43 -6.51 6.39
CA GLN A 268 3.59 -7.29 7.31
C GLN A 268 2.32 -7.82 6.64
N ALA A 269 1.71 -7.06 5.73
CA ALA A 269 0.58 -7.55 4.94
C ALA A 269 0.99 -8.74 4.08
N TYR A 270 2.14 -8.66 3.42
CA TYR A 270 2.73 -9.76 2.66
C TYR A 270 2.96 -10.99 3.55
N ASP A 271 3.65 -10.84 4.68
CA ASP A 271 3.97 -11.96 5.59
C ASP A 271 2.71 -12.59 6.16
N TRP A 272 1.71 -11.78 6.53
CA TRP A 272 0.44 -12.26 7.06
C TRP A 272 -0.34 -13.09 6.04
N VAL A 273 -0.37 -12.65 4.78
CA VAL A 273 -0.97 -13.40 3.67
C VAL A 273 -0.17 -14.67 3.42
N ASN A 274 1.15 -14.57 3.33
CA ASN A 274 2.03 -15.70 3.01
C ASN A 274 1.89 -16.84 4.01
N ALA A 275 1.77 -16.53 5.30
CA ALA A 275 1.55 -17.52 6.36
C ALA A 275 0.20 -18.26 6.29
N ARG A 276 -0.73 -17.80 5.44
CA ARG A 276 -2.10 -18.33 5.29
C ARG A 276 -2.39 -18.84 3.89
N LEU A 277 -1.45 -18.73 2.96
CA LEU A 277 -1.63 -19.22 1.60
C LEU A 277 -1.77 -20.74 1.62
N PRO A 278 -2.76 -21.30 0.90
CA PRO A 278 -2.75 -22.72 0.56
C PRO A 278 -1.46 -23.06 -0.19
N GLU A 279 -0.97 -24.29 -0.04
CA GLU A 279 0.23 -24.76 -0.75
C GLU A 279 0.09 -24.53 -2.26
N GLY A 280 1.12 -23.94 -2.87
CA GLY A 280 1.14 -23.60 -4.30
C GLY A 280 0.26 -22.42 -4.72
N SER A 281 -0.48 -21.78 -3.80
CA SER A 281 -1.26 -20.56 -4.09
C SER A 281 -0.42 -19.30 -3.88
N THR A 282 -0.74 -18.26 -4.67
CA THR A 282 -0.25 -16.89 -4.47
C THR A 282 -1.37 -15.93 -4.07
N ASP A 283 -2.61 -16.43 -3.98
CA ASP A 283 -3.82 -15.65 -3.67
C ASP A 283 -4.57 -16.27 -2.48
N LEU A 284 -4.72 -15.47 -1.42
CA LEU A 284 -5.55 -15.80 -0.27
C LEU A 284 -6.98 -15.31 -0.52
N ARG A 285 -7.90 -16.24 -0.75
CA ARG A 285 -9.32 -15.91 -1.01
C ARG A 285 -10.12 -15.92 0.28
N LEU A 286 -10.71 -14.77 0.59
CA LEU A 286 -11.45 -14.54 1.82
C LEU A 286 -12.93 -14.36 1.49
N LYS A 287 -13.76 -15.10 2.25
CA LYS A 287 -15.21 -14.95 2.20
C LYS A 287 -15.60 -13.86 3.19
N ASN A 288 -16.39 -12.90 2.72
CA ASN A 288 -17.02 -11.87 3.55
C ASN A 288 -18.34 -12.35 4.13
#